data_AF-A0A523ZZJ3-F1
#
_entry.id   AF-A0A523ZZJ3-F1
#
_cell.length_a   1.000
_cell.length_b   1.000
_cell.length_c   1.000
_cell.angle_alpha   90.00
_cell.angle_beta   90.00
_cell.angle_gamma   90.00
#
_symmetry.space_group_name_H-M   'P 1'
#
loop_
_entity.id
_entity.type
_entity.pdbx_description
1 polymer ?
#
loop_
_entity_poly.entity_id
_entity_poly.type
_entity_poly.pdbx_seq_one_letter_code
_entity_poly.pdbx_strand_id
1 'polypeptide(L)'
;MKSKLLAALFSLFLLAGALPHTLGAERDQFIFRSTYAFENRGNSAYAITEEDATLSLFMNNRWQTITTRNASHGIVEEKTDQDGNELAVVDLPSEIPAGETLIFFIEFVVSSEDMPRPEIDPVEAGGVDEIPADLVEEYTSQTETFGWNDDLESLALELTSEEGTVLGTVTHLIDWIMANITYVNFETPLYPYETLGDLQGDCDDQAILLISMLRSLGIPSLLQVGVVFSESIDSEKSSLEGHLSSRQDGVSWHGWAMVYVPPWGWVP
;
A
#
# COMPACT_ATOMS: atom_id res chain seq x y z
N MET A 1 -54.93 10.79 -42.17
CA MET A 1 -54.15 10.00 -43.14
C MET A 1 -52.81 10.69 -43.41
N LYS A 2 -51.72 10.04 -42.97
CA LYS A 2 -50.29 10.18 -43.35
C LYS A 2 -49.68 11.56 -43.68
N SER A 3 -48.69 11.96 -42.86
CA SER A 3 -47.32 12.34 -43.29
C SER A 3 -46.42 12.30 -42.03
N LYS A 4 -45.42 11.42 -41.90
CA LYS A 4 -44.03 11.42 -42.44
C LYS A 4 -43.28 12.73 -42.11
N LEU A 5 -42.46 12.74 -41.06
CA LEU A 5 -41.00 12.44 -40.99
C LEU A 5 -40.08 13.55 -41.58
N LEU A 6 -39.08 13.91 -40.75
CA LEU A 6 -37.82 14.63 -41.00
C LEU A 6 -37.91 16.13 -41.33
N ALA A 7 -37.48 17.03 -40.43
CA ALA A 7 -36.10 17.36 -40.02
C ALA A 7 -35.50 18.48 -40.90
N ALA A 8 -35.27 19.64 -40.28
CA ALA A 8 -34.32 20.64 -40.74
C ALA A 8 -33.78 21.37 -39.52
N LEU A 9 -32.51 21.09 -39.22
CA LEU A 9 -31.62 21.83 -38.33
C LEU A 9 -31.59 23.30 -38.71
N PHE A 10 -31.62 24.19 -37.72
CA PHE A 10 -31.00 25.51 -37.84
C PHE A 10 -30.11 25.73 -36.62
N SER A 11 -28.81 25.68 -36.89
CA SER A 11 -27.71 25.93 -35.96
C SER A 11 -27.70 27.40 -35.57
N LEU A 12 -27.60 27.70 -34.28
CA LEU A 12 -27.19 29.03 -33.80
C LEU A 12 -25.87 28.89 -33.05
N PHE A 13 -24.82 29.42 -33.67
CA PHE A 13 -23.50 29.64 -33.08
C PHE A 13 -23.63 30.58 -31.88
N LEU A 14 -23.12 30.16 -30.73
CA LEU A 14 -22.65 31.07 -29.69
C LEU A 14 -21.23 30.64 -29.31
N LEU A 15 -20.27 31.38 -29.88
CA LEU A 15 -18.92 31.51 -29.39
C LEU A 15 -18.98 31.98 -27.93
N ALA A 16 -18.74 31.08 -26.98
CA ALA A 16 -18.23 31.46 -25.67
C ALA A 16 -16.76 31.08 -25.68
N GLY A 17 -15.90 32.09 -25.48
CA GLY A 17 -14.46 31.98 -25.63
C GLY A 17 -13.88 30.87 -24.76
N ALA A 18 -12.97 30.10 -25.36
CA ALA A 18 -12.02 29.29 -24.63
C ALA A 18 -11.13 30.24 -23.81
N LEU A 19 -11.48 30.43 -22.54
CA LEU A 19 -10.48 30.77 -21.54
C LEU A 19 -9.54 29.56 -21.48
N PRO A 20 -8.23 29.71 -21.72
CA PRO A 20 -7.31 28.62 -21.47
C PRO A 20 -7.43 28.30 -19.98
N HIS A 21 -8.07 27.18 -19.67
CA HIS A 21 -7.88 26.57 -18.37
C HIS A 21 -6.40 26.25 -18.32
N THR A 22 -5.68 27.02 -17.52
CA THR A 22 -4.41 26.57 -16.97
C THR A 22 -4.72 25.22 -16.31
N LEU A 23 -4.34 24.13 -16.97
CA LEU A 23 -4.27 22.80 -16.37
C LEU A 23 -3.22 22.89 -15.27
N GLY A 24 -3.60 23.44 -14.12
CA GLY A 24 -2.97 23.06 -12.86
C GLY A 24 -3.31 21.59 -12.64
N ALA A 25 -2.34 20.81 -12.19
CA ALA A 25 -2.59 19.43 -11.78
C ALA A 25 -3.84 19.39 -10.89
N GLU A 26 -4.79 18.50 -11.19
CA GLU A 26 -5.92 18.28 -10.30
C GLU A 26 -5.33 17.78 -8.98
N ARG A 27 -5.59 18.53 -7.91
CA ARG A 27 -5.12 18.22 -6.57
C ARG A 27 -6.31 17.75 -5.78
N ASP A 28 -6.33 16.45 -5.51
CA ASP A 28 -7.33 15.88 -4.64
C ASP A 28 -6.93 16.10 -3.19
N GLN A 29 -7.94 16.37 -2.35
CA GLN A 29 -7.74 16.54 -0.93
C GLN A 29 -8.71 15.64 -0.17
N PHE A 30 -8.15 14.80 0.69
CA PHE A 30 -8.88 13.87 1.53
C PHE A 30 -8.67 14.22 2.99
N ILE A 31 -9.69 13.94 3.81
CA ILE A 31 -9.55 13.93 5.26
C ILE A 31 -9.59 12.46 5.67
N PHE A 32 -8.46 11.96 6.14
CA PHE A 32 -8.37 10.60 6.67
C PHE A 32 -8.39 10.66 8.19
N ARG A 33 -9.31 9.91 8.81
CA ARG A 33 -9.43 9.81 10.27
C ARG A 33 -9.21 8.37 10.69
N SER A 34 -8.25 8.16 11.57
CA SER A 34 -8.09 6.88 12.28
C SER A 34 -8.56 7.05 13.71
N THR A 35 -9.45 6.17 14.18
CA THR A 35 -9.98 6.17 15.55
C THR A 35 -9.71 4.81 16.19
N TYR A 36 -9.12 4.84 17.37
CA TYR A 36 -8.69 3.68 18.15
C TYR A 36 -9.51 3.62 19.43
N ALA A 37 -9.93 2.41 19.82
CA ALA A 37 -10.61 2.14 21.07
C ALA A 37 -9.96 0.94 21.76
N PHE A 38 -9.29 1.17 22.87
CA PHE A 38 -8.70 0.13 23.72
C PHE A 38 -9.63 -0.13 24.90
N GLU A 39 -10.23 -1.32 24.92
CA GLU A 39 -11.16 -1.75 25.96
C GLU A 39 -10.47 -2.72 26.91
N ASN A 40 -10.32 -2.33 28.18
CA ASN A 40 -9.80 -3.24 29.19
C ASN A 40 -10.94 -4.07 29.80
N ARG A 41 -11.23 -5.23 29.21
CA ARG A 41 -12.20 -6.20 29.73
C ARG A 41 -11.69 -7.05 30.91
N GLY A 42 -10.48 -6.75 31.41
CA GLY A 42 -9.84 -7.44 32.51
C GLY A 42 -10.28 -6.94 33.90
N ASN A 43 -9.72 -7.57 34.94
CA ASN A 43 -9.98 -7.23 36.35
C ASN A 43 -8.85 -6.38 36.99
N SER A 44 -7.82 -6.03 36.23
CA SER A 44 -6.69 -5.20 36.66
C SER A 44 -6.44 -4.10 35.64
N ALA A 45 -5.80 -3.01 36.07
CA ALA A 45 -5.35 -1.97 35.15
C ALA A 45 -4.41 -2.56 34.09
N TYR A 46 -4.58 -2.13 32.85
CA TYR A 46 -3.71 -2.46 31.73
C TYR A 46 -2.70 -1.33 31.57
N ALA A 47 -1.40 -1.63 31.66
CA ALA A 47 -0.35 -0.63 31.46
C ALA A 47 -0.18 -0.39 29.96
N ILE A 48 -0.33 0.86 29.52
CA ILE A 48 -0.11 1.26 28.14
C ILE A 48 1.40 1.33 27.90
N THR A 49 1.86 0.61 26.90
CA THR A 49 3.25 0.63 26.44
C THR A 49 3.46 1.73 25.40
N GLU A 50 4.72 2.02 25.09
CA GLU A 50 5.04 2.92 23.98
C GLU A 50 4.55 2.34 22.64
N GLU A 51 4.58 1.02 22.48
CA GLU A 51 4.10 0.34 21.27
C GLU A 51 2.60 0.58 21.08
N ASP A 52 1.79 0.44 22.14
CA ASP A 52 0.35 0.74 22.12
C ASP A 52 0.05 2.21 21.77
N ALA A 53 0.97 3.11 22.13
CA ALA A 53 0.86 4.55 21.89
C ALA A 53 1.51 5.00 20.57
N THR A 54 2.18 4.11 19.84
CA THR A 54 2.89 4.45 18.61
C THR A 54 1.96 4.28 17.40
N LEU A 55 1.87 5.32 16.58
CA LEU A 55 1.15 5.32 15.32
C LEU A 55 2.11 5.49 14.15
N SER A 56 1.88 4.77 13.05
CA SER A 56 2.53 5.05 11.78
C SER A 56 2.00 6.35 11.18
N LEU A 57 2.92 7.20 10.73
CA LEU A 57 2.63 8.41 9.97
C LEU A 57 2.76 8.11 8.47
N PHE A 58 1.96 8.81 7.66
CA PHE A 58 2.09 8.74 6.21
C PHE A 58 3.28 9.57 5.74
N MET A 59 4.07 9.01 4.83
CA MET A 59 5.25 9.67 4.28
C MET A 59 4.88 10.79 3.28
N ASN A 60 5.57 11.91 3.36
CA ASN A 60 5.51 12.96 2.33
C ASN A 60 6.42 12.60 1.16
N ASN A 61 5.97 12.84 -0.07
CA ASN A 61 6.80 12.72 -1.24
C ASN A 61 6.43 13.78 -2.29
N ARG A 62 6.94 13.64 -3.52
CA ARG A 62 6.69 14.60 -4.60
C ARG A 62 5.21 14.72 -4.98
N TRP A 63 4.43 13.65 -4.82
CA TRP A 63 3.05 13.52 -5.29
C TRP A 63 2.02 13.56 -4.16
N GLN A 64 2.45 13.45 -2.91
CA GLN A 64 1.54 13.58 -1.77
C GLN A 64 2.15 14.41 -0.63
N THR A 65 1.29 15.20 0.01
CA THR A 65 1.61 15.90 1.25
C THR A 65 0.54 15.61 2.29
N ILE A 66 0.96 15.11 3.44
CA ILE A 66 0.14 14.78 4.59
C ILE A 66 0.50 15.72 5.73
N THR A 67 -0.53 16.26 6.36
CA THR A 67 -0.40 17.08 7.57
C THR A 67 -1.43 16.65 8.60
N THR A 68 -1.04 16.65 9.87
CA THR A 68 -1.97 16.40 10.97
C THR A 68 -2.91 17.59 11.11
N ARG A 69 -4.21 17.33 10.95
CA ARG A 69 -5.28 18.33 11.09
C ARG A 69 -5.67 18.53 12.55
N ASN A 70 -5.87 17.42 13.24
CA ASN A 70 -6.48 17.37 14.57
C ASN A 70 -6.20 16.00 15.21
N ALA A 71 -6.11 15.96 16.53
CA ALA A 71 -5.94 14.73 17.29
C ALA A 71 -6.58 14.89 18.67
N SER A 72 -7.07 13.81 19.26
CA SER A 72 -7.65 13.87 20.62
C SER A 72 -6.60 13.96 21.72
N HIS A 73 -5.36 13.57 21.43
CA HIS A 73 -4.20 13.64 22.32
C HIS A 73 -3.02 14.26 21.58
N GLY A 74 -2.04 14.79 22.34
CA GLY A 74 -0.82 15.35 21.77
C GLY A 74 0.11 14.29 21.21
N ILE A 75 1.11 14.71 20.43
CA ILE A 75 2.24 13.87 20.03
C ILE A 75 3.42 14.24 20.95
N VAL A 76 3.97 13.25 21.63
CA VAL A 76 5.11 13.40 22.54
C VAL A 76 6.43 13.39 21.77
N GLU A 77 6.50 12.51 20.77
CA GLU A 77 7.71 12.25 19.98
C GLU A 77 7.34 11.85 18.56
N GLU A 78 8.07 12.39 17.58
CA GLU A 78 8.11 11.88 16.21
C GLU A 78 9.47 11.21 16.00
N LYS A 79 9.46 10.00 15.45
CA LYS A 79 10.67 9.18 15.25
C LYS A 79 10.59 8.45 13.93
N THR A 80 11.75 8.07 13.39
CA THR A 80 11.86 7.24 12.20
C THR A 80 12.42 5.88 12.61
N ASP A 81 11.82 4.78 12.13
CA ASP A 81 12.35 3.45 12.39
C ASP A 81 13.55 3.11 11.50
N GLN A 82 14.07 1.89 11.65
CA GLN A 82 15.24 1.41 10.88
C GLN A 82 14.97 1.26 9.38
N ASP A 83 13.70 1.14 8.99
CA ASP A 83 13.25 0.95 7.61
C ASP A 83 12.85 2.29 6.96
N GLY A 84 12.99 3.40 7.71
CA GLY A 84 12.68 4.74 7.23
C GLY A 84 11.22 5.16 7.41
N ASN A 85 10.39 4.36 8.11
CA ASN A 85 9.00 4.72 8.35
C ASN A 85 8.90 5.80 9.42
N GLU A 86 8.06 6.80 9.17
CA GLU A 86 7.78 7.87 10.12
C GLU A 86 6.72 7.39 11.14
N LEU A 87 6.99 7.63 12.42
CA LEU A 87 6.18 7.18 13.55
C LEU A 87 5.92 8.36 14.51
N ALA A 88 4.78 8.33 15.20
CA ALA A 88 4.45 9.26 16.27
C ALA A 88 4.04 8.52 17.54
N VAL A 89 4.61 8.92 18.68
CA VAL A 89 4.19 8.46 20.01
C VAL A 89 3.15 9.42 20.56
N VAL A 90 1.93 8.93 20.78
CA VAL A 90 0.79 9.70 21.26
C VAL A 90 0.80 9.83 22.79
N ASP A 91 0.45 11.00 23.31
CA ASP A 91 0.35 11.29 24.75
C ASP A 91 -0.89 10.64 25.37
N LEU A 92 -0.84 9.33 25.55
CA LEU A 92 -1.89 8.52 26.17
C LEU A 92 -1.68 8.41 27.69
N PRO A 93 -2.75 8.16 28.48
CA PRO A 93 -2.58 7.83 29.89
C PRO A 93 -1.70 6.58 30.06
N SER A 94 -1.01 6.46 31.20
CA SER A 94 -0.11 5.33 31.46
C SER A 94 -0.81 3.99 31.66
N GLU A 95 -2.12 4.01 31.95
CA GLU A 95 -2.92 2.79 32.14
C GLU A 95 -4.39 2.99 31.77
N ILE A 96 -5.05 1.88 31.43
CA ILE A 96 -6.50 1.77 31.28
C ILE A 96 -7.02 0.98 32.47
N PRO A 97 -7.83 1.59 33.37
CA PRO A 97 -8.39 0.86 34.51
C PRO A 97 -9.26 -0.34 34.08
N ALA A 98 -9.44 -1.29 35.00
CA ALA A 98 -10.28 -2.46 34.77
C ALA A 98 -11.72 -2.05 34.42
N GLY A 99 -12.24 -2.57 33.30
CA GLY A 99 -13.58 -2.28 32.80
C GLY A 99 -13.73 -0.94 32.06
N GLU A 100 -12.66 -0.16 31.91
CA GLU A 100 -12.70 1.12 31.21
C GLU A 100 -12.28 0.99 29.73
N THR A 101 -12.61 2.03 28.96
CA THR A 101 -12.23 2.15 27.55
C THR A 101 -11.49 3.46 27.31
N LEU A 102 -10.31 3.38 26.69
CA LEU A 102 -9.61 4.53 26.15
C LEU A 102 -9.97 4.69 24.67
N ILE A 103 -10.42 5.88 24.27
CA ILE A 103 -10.70 6.20 22.86
C ILE A 103 -9.83 7.39 22.45
N PHE A 104 -9.13 7.25 21.34
CA PHE A 104 -8.38 8.34 20.74
C PHE A 104 -8.44 8.34 19.22
N PHE A 105 -8.12 9.47 18.60
CA PHE A 105 -8.10 9.57 17.14
C PHE A 105 -7.02 10.54 16.67
N ILE A 106 -6.64 10.36 15.41
CA ILE A 106 -5.82 11.30 14.63
C ILE A 106 -6.49 11.54 13.28
N GLU A 107 -6.51 12.80 12.85
CA GLU A 107 -7.04 13.24 11.55
C GLU A 107 -5.91 13.84 10.73
N PHE A 108 -5.79 13.38 9.50
CA PHE A 108 -4.82 13.86 8.52
C PHE A 108 -5.54 14.57 7.38
N VAL A 109 -4.94 15.66 6.89
CA VAL A 109 -5.24 16.19 5.56
C VAL A 109 -4.24 15.58 4.59
N VAL A 110 -4.73 14.75 3.68
CA VAL A 110 -3.94 14.16 2.60
C VAL A 110 -4.20 14.98 1.34
N SER A 111 -3.17 15.65 0.85
CA SER A 111 -3.17 16.27 -0.47
C SER A 111 -2.46 15.35 -1.44
N SER A 112 -3.14 14.91 -2.48
CA SER A 112 -2.57 14.09 -3.55
C SER A 112 -2.55 14.86 -4.85
N GLU A 113 -1.46 14.71 -5.60
CA GLU A 113 -1.30 15.19 -6.97
C GLU A 113 -1.16 13.97 -7.88
N ASP A 114 -1.71 14.04 -9.09
CA ASP A 114 -1.62 12.94 -10.05
C ASP A 114 -0.17 12.57 -10.35
N MET A 115 0.21 11.34 -10.02
CA MET A 115 1.45 10.75 -10.50
C MET A 115 1.26 10.31 -11.95
N PRO A 116 2.00 10.88 -12.92
CA PRO A 116 1.95 10.42 -14.30
C PRO A 116 2.45 8.98 -14.34
N ARG A 117 1.66 8.10 -14.95
CA ARG A 117 2.08 6.72 -15.18
C ARG A 117 3.41 6.73 -15.97
N PRO A 118 4.44 6.01 -15.51
CA PRO A 118 5.69 5.92 -16.26
C PRO A 118 5.41 5.33 -17.65
N GLU A 119 6.02 5.92 -18.68
CA GLU A 119 6.00 5.37 -20.03
C GLU A 119 7.00 4.20 -20.07
N ILE A 120 6.48 2.98 -20.01
CA ILE A 120 7.26 1.75 -20.02
C ILE A 120 7.25 1.19 -21.44
N ASP A 121 8.42 1.16 -22.08
CA ASP A 121 8.66 0.43 -23.32
C ASP A 121 9.48 -0.84 -23.01
N PRO A 122 8.92 -2.05 -23.15
CA PRO A 122 9.65 -3.29 -22.90
C PRO A 122 10.94 -3.45 -23.71
N VAL A 123 11.10 -2.75 -24.83
CA VAL A 123 12.34 -2.78 -25.63
C VAL A 123 13.50 -2.05 -24.92
N GLU A 124 13.19 -1.11 -24.04
CA GLU A 124 14.18 -0.35 -23.25
C GLU A 124 14.51 -1.00 -21.91
N ALA A 125 13.83 -2.10 -21.55
CA ALA A 125 14.00 -2.74 -20.25
C ALA A 125 15.41 -3.32 -20.08
N GLY A 126 16.06 -2.96 -18.98
CA GLY A 126 17.41 -3.41 -18.66
C GLY A 126 17.47 -4.77 -17.96
N GLY A 127 18.65 -5.35 -17.96
CA GLY A 127 18.98 -6.58 -17.24
C GLY A 127 19.27 -6.36 -15.74
N VAL A 128 19.44 -7.46 -15.00
CA VAL A 128 19.82 -7.43 -13.57
C VAL A 128 21.20 -6.76 -13.38
N ASP A 129 22.09 -6.87 -14.37
CA ASP A 129 23.41 -6.25 -14.38
C ASP A 129 23.40 -4.72 -14.49
N GLU A 130 22.26 -4.13 -14.85
CA GLU A 130 22.05 -2.68 -14.91
C GLU A 130 21.52 -2.09 -13.59
N ILE A 131 21.27 -2.94 -12.58
CA ILE A 131 20.84 -2.51 -11.25
C ILE A 131 22.06 -1.99 -10.47
N PRO A 132 21.98 -0.80 -9.84
CA PRO A 132 23.03 -0.28 -8.97
C PRO A 132 23.39 -1.26 -7.83
N ALA A 133 24.68 -1.51 -7.65
CA ALA A 133 25.17 -2.50 -6.69
C ALA A 133 24.81 -2.19 -5.23
N ASP A 134 24.72 -0.91 -4.88
CA ASP A 134 24.25 -0.44 -3.57
C ASP A 134 22.79 -0.83 -3.31
N LEU A 135 21.93 -0.71 -4.32
CA LEU A 135 20.54 -1.16 -4.20
C LEU A 135 20.42 -2.68 -4.08
N VAL A 136 21.28 -3.43 -4.77
CA VAL A 136 21.33 -4.89 -4.59
C VAL A 136 21.71 -5.23 -3.15
N GLU A 137 22.81 -4.67 -2.63
CA GLU A 137 23.28 -4.92 -1.27
C GLU A 137 22.21 -4.59 -0.21
N GLU A 138 21.51 -3.47 -0.37
CA GLU A 138 20.52 -3.00 0.59
C GLU A 138 19.18 -3.75 0.51
N TYR A 139 18.66 -4.01 -0.70
CA TYR A 139 17.27 -4.43 -0.90
C TYR A 139 17.11 -5.87 -1.39
N THR A 140 18.18 -6.67 -1.52
CA THR A 140 18.07 -8.09 -1.89
C THR A 140 18.50 -9.03 -0.77
N SER A 141 18.73 -8.52 0.43
CA SER A 141 19.06 -9.36 1.59
C SER A 141 17.83 -10.12 2.11
N GLN A 142 18.03 -11.36 2.55
CA GLN A 142 17.03 -12.12 3.30
C GLN A 142 16.74 -11.43 4.64
N THR A 143 15.46 -11.39 4.99
CA THR A 143 14.97 -10.92 6.30
C THR A 143 13.95 -11.93 6.83
N GLU A 144 13.42 -11.70 8.04
CA GLU A 144 12.34 -12.53 8.59
C GLU A 144 11.10 -12.51 7.67
N THR A 145 10.67 -11.33 7.23
CA THR A 145 9.50 -11.16 6.35
C THR A 145 9.78 -11.58 4.92
N PHE A 146 10.94 -11.21 4.37
CA PHE A 146 11.32 -11.46 2.98
C PHE A 146 12.35 -12.60 2.87
N GLY A 147 12.00 -13.76 3.41
CA GLY A 147 12.84 -14.96 3.39
C GLY A 147 12.52 -15.88 2.21
N TRP A 148 13.49 -16.69 1.78
CA TRP A 148 13.23 -17.74 0.80
C TRP A 148 14.04 -19.01 1.11
N ASN A 149 13.58 -20.13 0.56
CA ASN A 149 14.25 -21.42 0.57
C ASN A 149 14.58 -21.87 -0.86
N ASP A 150 15.28 -22.99 -0.98
CA ASP A 150 15.70 -23.56 -2.28
C ASP A 150 14.50 -23.79 -3.22
N ASP A 151 13.32 -24.15 -2.71
CA ASP A 151 12.12 -24.40 -3.53
C ASP A 151 11.58 -23.11 -4.16
N LEU A 152 11.50 -22.03 -3.37
CA LEU A 152 11.04 -20.72 -3.86
C LEU A 152 12.02 -20.14 -4.87
N GLU A 153 13.33 -20.18 -4.57
CA GLU A 153 14.37 -19.71 -5.48
C GLU A 153 14.38 -20.52 -6.78
N SER A 154 14.25 -21.85 -6.69
CA SER A 154 14.18 -22.72 -7.87
C SER A 154 12.96 -22.42 -8.74
N LEU A 155 11.80 -22.19 -8.11
CA LEU A 155 10.59 -21.81 -8.84
C LEU A 155 10.75 -20.46 -9.53
N ALA A 156 11.30 -19.46 -8.83
CA ALA A 156 11.55 -18.14 -9.41
C ALA A 156 12.48 -18.25 -10.64
N LEU A 157 13.58 -19.00 -10.51
CA LEU A 157 14.50 -19.27 -11.61
C LEU A 157 13.86 -20.02 -12.78
N GLU A 158 13.01 -21.02 -12.51
CA GLU A 158 12.30 -21.78 -13.54
C GLU A 158 11.37 -20.88 -14.34
N LEU A 159 10.52 -20.11 -13.64
CA LEU A 159 9.51 -19.24 -14.23
C LEU A 159 10.11 -18.13 -15.10
N THR A 160 11.33 -17.69 -14.78
CA THR A 160 11.96 -16.56 -15.47
C THR A 160 13.23 -16.95 -16.22
N SER A 161 13.44 -18.23 -16.49
CA SER A 161 14.64 -18.76 -17.15
C SER A 161 14.84 -18.25 -18.59
N GLU A 162 13.76 -17.88 -19.26
CA GLU A 162 13.78 -17.29 -20.61
C GLU A 162 13.83 -15.75 -20.60
N GLU A 163 13.74 -15.13 -19.43
CA GLU A 163 13.71 -13.67 -19.30
C GLU A 163 15.10 -13.05 -19.27
N GLY A 164 15.32 -12.08 -20.16
CA GLY A 164 16.56 -11.32 -20.24
C GLY A 164 16.52 -9.96 -19.55
N THR A 165 15.35 -9.53 -19.07
CA THR A 165 15.13 -8.18 -18.53
C THR A 165 14.43 -8.24 -17.18
N VAL A 166 14.68 -7.27 -16.31
CA VAL A 166 14.01 -7.16 -15.00
C VAL A 166 12.50 -7.02 -15.18
N LEU A 167 12.05 -6.22 -16.14
CA LEU A 167 10.63 -6.03 -16.43
C LEU A 167 9.95 -7.36 -16.83
N GLY A 168 10.62 -8.15 -17.68
CA GLY A 168 10.15 -9.46 -18.10
C GLY A 168 10.04 -10.44 -16.94
N THR A 169 11.07 -10.51 -16.10
CA THR A 169 11.07 -11.29 -14.85
C THR A 169 9.91 -10.91 -13.94
N VAL A 170 9.73 -9.60 -13.66
CA VAL A 170 8.66 -9.10 -12.79
C VAL A 170 7.28 -9.46 -13.37
N THR A 171 7.07 -9.23 -14.66
CA THR A 171 5.77 -9.49 -15.31
C THR A 171 5.41 -10.97 -15.25
N HIS A 172 6.34 -11.87 -15.55
CA HIS A 172 6.09 -13.31 -15.50
C HIS A 172 5.80 -13.82 -14.08
N LEU A 173 6.49 -13.31 -13.07
CA LEU A 173 6.21 -13.65 -11.67
C LEU A 173 4.83 -13.15 -11.24
N ILE A 174 4.46 -11.91 -11.60
CA ILE A 174 3.11 -11.37 -11.33
C ILE A 174 2.05 -12.22 -12.01
N ASP A 175 2.21 -12.55 -13.29
CA ASP A 175 1.28 -13.39 -14.04
C ASP A 175 1.11 -14.77 -13.40
N TRP A 176 2.21 -15.37 -12.93
CA TRP A 176 2.16 -16.63 -12.20
C TRP A 176 1.41 -16.51 -10.88
N ILE A 177 1.71 -15.48 -10.07
CA ILE A 177 1.02 -15.24 -8.79
C ILE A 177 -0.48 -15.04 -9.01
N MET A 178 -0.88 -14.19 -9.97
CA MET A 178 -2.29 -13.95 -10.30
C MET A 178 -3.01 -15.22 -10.78
N ALA A 179 -2.31 -16.11 -11.48
CA ALA A 179 -2.88 -17.35 -11.98
C ALA A 179 -3.00 -18.46 -10.92
N ASN A 180 -2.15 -18.44 -9.88
CA ASN A 180 -2.00 -19.57 -8.96
C ASN A 180 -2.41 -19.25 -7.51
N ILE A 181 -2.32 -18.00 -7.06
CA ILE A 181 -2.61 -17.62 -5.67
C ILE A 181 -4.06 -17.13 -5.55
N THR A 182 -4.83 -17.77 -4.68
CA THR A 182 -6.21 -17.39 -4.38
C THR A 182 -6.23 -16.32 -3.29
N TYR A 183 -6.95 -15.22 -3.54
CA TYR A 183 -7.06 -14.15 -2.54
C TYR A 183 -7.87 -14.61 -1.31
N VAL A 184 -7.19 -14.74 -0.17
CA VAL A 184 -7.77 -15.15 1.12
C VAL A 184 -7.17 -14.27 2.21
N ASN A 185 -8.00 -13.73 3.10
CA ASN A 185 -7.51 -12.91 4.21
C ASN A 185 -7.18 -13.82 5.40
N PHE A 186 -6.04 -13.58 6.04
CA PHE A 186 -5.63 -14.26 7.27
C PHE A 186 -5.61 -13.27 8.44
N GLU A 187 -5.57 -13.79 9.68
CA GLU A 187 -5.45 -12.91 10.86
C GLU A 187 -4.04 -12.33 11.01
N THR A 188 -3.04 -13.04 10.51
CA THR A 188 -1.63 -12.65 10.50
C THR A 188 -1.09 -12.83 9.09
N PRO A 189 -0.21 -11.93 8.60
CA PRO A 189 0.47 -12.11 7.33
C PRO A 189 1.21 -13.45 7.29
N LEU A 190 1.16 -14.11 6.15
CA LEU A 190 1.84 -15.36 5.87
C LEU A 190 3.29 -15.10 5.47
N TYR A 191 4.18 -16.01 5.85
CA TYR A 191 5.52 -16.05 5.28
C TYR A 191 5.49 -16.48 3.81
N PRO A 192 6.49 -16.11 2.99
CA PRO A 192 6.53 -16.43 1.56
C PRO A 192 6.31 -17.92 1.24
N TYR A 193 6.91 -18.81 2.04
CA TYR A 193 6.79 -20.26 1.86
C TYR A 193 5.41 -20.81 2.27
N GLU A 194 4.68 -20.13 3.15
CA GLU A 194 3.30 -20.47 3.51
C GLU A 194 2.35 -20.07 2.38
N THR A 195 2.47 -18.84 1.87
CA THR A 195 1.71 -18.37 0.69
C THR A 195 1.93 -19.28 -0.51
N LEU A 196 3.18 -19.68 -0.76
CA LEU A 196 3.53 -20.60 -1.84
C LEU A 196 2.99 -22.01 -1.59
N GLY A 197 3.06 -22.51 -0.35
CA GLY A 197 2.59 -23.86 0.01
C GLY A 197 1.08 -24.02 -0.05
N ASP A 198 0.34 -23.00 0.41
CA ASP A 198 -1.12 -23.02 0.50
C ASP A 198 -1.81 -22.45 -0.74
N LEU A 199 -1.05 -21.79 -1.62
CA LEU A 199 -1.53 -21.07 -2.80
C LEU A 199 -2.65 -20.06 -2.47
N GLN A 200 -2.52 -19.44 -1.30
CA GLN A 200 -3.49 -18.52 -0.74
C GLN A 200 -2.78 -17.36 -0.06
N GLY A 201 -3.35 -16.17 -0.17
CA GLY A 201 -2.85 -14.97 0.49
C GLY A 201 -3.56 -13.71 0.05
N ASP A 202 -3.59 -12.69 0.89
CA ASP A 202 -4.14 -11.38 0.55
C ASP A 202 -3.07 -10.47 -0.09
N CYS A 203 -3.25 -9.15 -0.02
CA CYS A 203 -2.40 -8.21 -0.75
C CYS A 203 -0.96 -8.20 -0.23
N ASP A 204 -0.78 -8.27 1.08
CA ASP A 204 0.52 -8.28 1.73
C ASP A 204 1.20 -9.63 1.53
N ASP A 205 0.48 -10.74 1.69
CA ASP A 205 1.03 -12.09 1.45
C ASP A 205 1.56 -12.24 0.02
N GLN A 206 0.80 -11.79 -0.98
CA GLN A 206 1.20 -11.86 -2.39
C GLN A 206 2.37 -10.91 -2.69
N ALA A 207 2.40 -9.72 -2.10
CA ALA A 207 3.53 -8.80 -2.25
C ALA A 207 4.80 -9.37 -1.59
N ILE A 208 4.68 -9.95 -0.40
CA ILE A 208 5.77 -10.61 0.34
C ILE A 208 6.34 -11.79 -0.46
N LEU A 209 5.48 -12.61 -1.07
CA LEU A 209 5.89 -13.68 -1.98
C LEU A 209 6.65 -13.16 -3.19
N LEU A 210 6.09 -12.15 -3.89
CA LEU A 210 6.72 -11.53 -5.06
C LEU A 210 8.09 -10.94 -4.71
N ILE A 211 8.17 -10.17 -3.63
CA ILE A 211 9.42 -9.56 -3.14
C ILE A 211 10.45 -10.65 -2.85
N SER A 212 10.06 -11.73 -2.18
CA SER A 212 10.99 -12.81 -1.84
C SER A 212 11.52 -13.54 -3.08
N MET A 213 10.66 -13.77 -4.08
CA MET A 213 11.08 -14.30 -5.38
C MET A 213 12.06 -13.35 -6.08
N LEU A 214 11.72 -12.07 -6.17
CA LEU A 214 12.58 -11.07 -6.82
C LEU A 214 13.93 -10.90 -6.12
N ARG A 215 13.94 -10.82 -4.78
CA ARG A 215 15.19 -10.71 -3.99
C ARG A 215 16.08 -11.94 -4.17
N SER A 216 15.51 -13.14 -4.28
CA SER A 216 16.29 -14.36 -4.58
C SER A 216 16.97 -14.30 -5.96
N LEU A 217 16.41 -13.54 -6.90
CA LEU A 217 16.97 -13.30 -8.23
C LEU A 217 17.89 -12.06 -8.28
N GLY A 218 18.19 -11.43 -7.13
CA GLY A 218 19.02 -10.22 -7.07
C GLY A 218 18.32 -8.94 -7.55
N ILE A 219 16.99 -8.90 -7.55
CA ILE A 219 16.19 -7.73 -7.94
C ILE A 219 15.72 -6.98 -6.69
N PRO A 220 16.17 -5.73 -6.46
CA PRO A 220 15.73 -4.89 -5.36
C PRO A 220 14.23 -4.70 -5.34
N SER A 221 13.62 -5.01 -4.19
CA SER A 221 12.19 -4.86 -4.00
C SER A 221 11.86 -4.61 -2.53
N LEU A 222 10.83 -3.82 -2.25
CA LEU A 222 10.36 -3.50 -0.90
C LEU A 222 8.84 -3.50 -0.82
N LEU A 223 8.29 -3.68 0.38
CA LEU A 223 6.85 -3.60 0.62
C LEU A 223 6.49 -2.14 0.93
N GLN A 224 5.51 -1.60 0.22
CA GLN A 224 4.89 -0.33 0.56
C GLN A 224 3.45 -0.58 0.99
N VAL A 225 3.07 0.00 2.12
CA VAL A 225 1.71 -0.08 2.68
C VAL A 225 1.11 1.31 2.74
N GLY A 226 -0.17 1.42 2.38
CA GLY A 226 -0.88 2.68 2.39
C GLY A 226 -2.38 2.49 2.47
N VAL A 227 -3.10 3.60 2.27
CA VAL A 227 -4.56 3.63 2.23
C VAL A 227 -5.05 3.96 0.83
N VAL A 228 -6.09 3.26 0.38
CA VAL A 228 -6.81 3.52 -0.86
C VAL A 228 -8.17 4.12 -0.54
N PHE A 229 -8.55 5.19 -1.25
CA PHE A 229 -9.81 5.89 -1.05
C PHE A 229 -10.84 5.44 -2.10
N SER A 230 -12.02 5.04 -1.63
CA SER A 230 -13.18 4.81 -2.50
C SER A 230 -14.45 4.88 -1.69
N GLU A 231 -15.41 5.71 -2.13
CA GLU A 231 -16.73 5.85 -1.49
C GLU A 231 -17.53 4.54 -1.43
N SER A 232 -17.17 3.54 -2.25
CA SER A 232 -17.84 2.23 -2.23
C SER A 232 -17.38 1.33 -1.09
N ILE A 233 -16.32 1.70 -0.37
CA ILE A 233 -15.78 0.88 0.73
C ILE A 233 -16.59 1.18 1.99
N ASP A 234 -17.37 0.19 2.43
CA ASP A 234 -17.96 0.12 3.76
C ASP A 234 -17.80 -1.31 4.23
N SER A 235 -16.90 -1.53 5.19
CA SER A 235 -16.65 -2.86 5.71
C SER A 235 -16.42 -2.85 7.21
N GLU A 236 -16.87 -3.93 7.85
CA GLU A 236 -16.64 -4.18 9.26
C GLU A 236 -16.15 -5.62 9.39
N LYS A 237 -15.00 -5.80 10.03
CA LYS A 237 -14.37 -7.10 10.25
C LYS A 237 -14.07 -7.25 11.74
N SER A 238 -14.07 -8.50 12.20
CA SER A 238 -13.60 -8.85 13.54
C SER A 238 -12.64 -10.03 13.44
N SER A 239 -11.58 -9.99 14.26
CA SER A 239 -10.55 -11.01 14.37
C SER A 239 -10.17 -11.22 15.83
N LEU A 240 -9.27 -12.16 16.09
CA LEU A 240 -8.79 -12.51 17.44
C LEU A 240 -9.96 -12.84 18.38
N GLU A 241 -10.85 -13.73 17.95
CA GLU A 241 -12.03 -14.15 18.74
C GLU A 241 -12.92 -12.99 19.24
N GLY A 242 -12.97 -11.87 18.51
CA GLY A 242 -13.75 -10.68 18.91
C GLY A 242 -13.00 -9.68 19.78
N HIS A 243 -11.69 -9.85 19.92
CA HIS A 243 -10.80 -8.91 20.60
C HIS A 243 -10.30 -7.78 19.70
N LEU A 244 -10.38 -7.95 18.37
CA LEU A 244 -10.13 -6.89 17.41
C LEU A 244 -11.35 -6.70 16.52
N SER A 245 -11.76 -5.45 16.35
CA SER A 245 -12.75 -5.04 15.36
C SER A 245 -12.21 -3.86 14.57
N SER A 246 -12.50 -3.85 13.27
CA SER A 246 -12.09 -2.81 12.35
C SER A 246 -13.27 -2.40 11.48
N ARG A 247 -13.53 -1.10 11.42
CA ARG A 247 -14.53 -0.49 10.53
C ARG A 247 -13.80 0.43 9.56
N GLN A 248 -14.11 0.24 8.28
CA GLN A 248 -13.56 0.98 7.16
C GLN A 248 -14.71 1.65 6.41
N ASP A 249 -14.62 2.97 6.23
CA ASP A 249 -15.64 3.80 5.60
C ASP A 249 -14.96 4.78 4.64
N GLY A 250 -15.17 4.59 3.34
CA GLY A 250 -14.52 5.35 2.28
C GLY A 250 -13.04 5.06 2.08
N VAL A 251 -12.45 4.10 2.81
CA VAL A 251 -11.01 3.83 2.85
C VAL A 251 -10.69 2.37 3.14
N SER A 252 -9.66 1.80 2.52
CA SER A 252 -9.10 0.49 2.86
C SER A 252 -7.58 0.56 2.96
N TRP A 253 -6.97 -0.33 3.73
CA TRP A 253 -5.52 -0.57 3.68
C TRP A 253 -5.15 -1.43 2.48
N HIS A 254 -3.95 -1.23 1.97
CA HIS A 254 -3.40 -2.05 0.89
C HIS A 254 -1.87 -2.08 0.98
N GLY A 255 -1.28 -3.25 0.72
CA GLY A 255 0.16 -3.44 0.54
C GLY A 255 0.49 -3.83 -0.90
N TRP A 256 1.59 -3.31 -1.44
CA TRP A 256 2.10 -3.65 -2.76
C TRP A 256 3.63 -3.65 -2.78
N ALA A 257 4.22 -4.35 -3.76
CA ALA A 257 5.66 -4.35 -3.95
C ALA A 257 6.10 -3.11 -4.74
N MET A 258 7.14 -2.44 -4.28
CA MET A 258 7.93 -1.53 -5.11
C MET A 258 9.14 -2.28 -5.62
N VAL A 259 9.41 -2.23 -6.92
CA VAL A 259 10.50 -2.97 -7.56
C VAL A 259 11.40 -2.02 -8.33
N TYR A 260 12.72 -2.17 -8.22
CA TYR A 260 13.65 -1.39 -9.03
C TYR A 260 13.80 -2.01 -10.44
N VAL A 261 13.27 -1.33 -11.45
CA VAL A 261 13.27 -1.77 -12.85
C VAL A 261 14.07 -0.79 -13.71
N PRO A 262 15.27 -1.16 -14.21
CA PRO A 262 16.04 -0.31 -15.11
C PRO A 262 15.32 -0.10 -16.47
N PRO A 263 15.37 1.11 -17.06
CA PRO A 263 15.99 2.35 -16.54
C PRO A 263 15.04 3.22 -15.68
N TRP A 264 13.82 2.76 -15.42
CA TRP A 264 12.75 3.56 -14.80
C TRP A 264 12.89 3.75 -13.28
N GLY A 265 13.73 2.96 -12.61
CA GLY A 265 13.93 3.03 -11.17
C GLY A 265 12.83 2.31 -10.39
N TRP A 266 12.41 2.83 -9.24
CA TRP A 266 11.37 2.21 -8.41
C TRP A 266 9.98 2.34 -9.06
N VAL A 267 9.35 1.19 -9.33
CA VAL A 267 8.02 1.07 -9.96
C VAL A 267 7.10 0.27 -9.02
N PRO A 268 5.86 0.73 -8.76
CA PRO A 268 4.86 -0.01 -7.98
C PRO A 268 4.21 -1.15 -8.78
#